data_AF-A0A968HNV0-F1
#
_entry.id   AF-A0A968HNV0-F1
#
_cell.length_a   1.000
_cell.length_b   1.000
_cell.length_c   1.000
_cell.angle_alpha   90.00
_cell.angle_beta   90.00
_cell.angle_gamma   90.00
#
_symmetry.space_group_name_H-M   'P 1'
#
loop_
_entity.id
_entity.type
_entity.pdbx_description
1 polymer ?
#
loop_
_entity_poly.entity_id
_entity_poly.type
_entity_poly.pdbx_seq_one_letter_code
_entity_poly.pdbx_strand_id
1 'polypeptide(L)'
;MPNLLLSLNKLLCVYPGDIAGSRAEPYMINIFFELDWPYVQDPAMPGNFTGSARVRTSTGPVIGNLGVAKMSAGEVVDIPPAIGREWADISWAIPPENTRSGALGVVSILMEHDAFTEAAVQSIRDQLRSRIQSRLDNLVLTKPQTPPTAPFTPAFTKGDVEAALASELALTPMRLYNMGMSSMSFFENVKAALHPDDLVDAAVFMVSYADVVSQLDRTIELEADLVNPMLKGAFKLYGTVTTI
;
A
#
# COMPACT_ATOMS: atom_id res chain seq x y z
N MET A 1 14.49 -3.04 -21.25
CA MET A 1 13.85 -3.93 -20.26
C MET A 1 12.54 -3.26 -19.90
N PRO A 2 11.42 -3.99 -19.83
CA PRO A 2 10.15 -3.37 -19.47
C PRO A 2 10.26 -2.79 -18.06
N ASN A 3 9.88 -1.53 -17.90
CA ASN A 3 9.65 -0.97 -16.58
C ASN A 3 8.19 -1.30 -16.18
N LEU A 4 7.90 -1.36 -14.89
CA LEU A 4 6.53 -1.48 -14.40
C LEU A 4 6.10 -0.20 -13.72
N LEU A 5 4.88 0.22 -14.07
CA LEU A 5 4.19 1.32 -13.41
C LEU A 5 3.00 0.76 -12.64
N LEU A 6 3.04 0.88 -11.32
CA LEU A 6 1.85 0.72 -10.49
C LEU A 6 1.18 2.09 -10.36
N SER A 7 -0.10 2.16 -10.70
CA SER A 7 -0.89 3.40 -10.67
C SER A 7 -2.22 3.15 -10.00
N LEU A 8 -2.45 3.77 -8.85
CA LEU A 8 -3.78 3.98 -8.30
C LEU A 8 -4.41 5.14 -9.06
N ASN A 9 -5.57 4.90 -9.67
CA ASN A 9 -6.13 5.76 -10.69
C ASN A 9 -7.34 6.55 -10.18
N LYS A 10 -8.27 5.88 -9.48
CA LYS A 10 -9.57 6.46 -9.13
C LYS A 10 -10.04 5.98 -7.77
N LEU A 11 -10.76 6.87 -7.09
CA LEU A 11 -11.51 6.56 -5.89
C LEU A 11 -12.98 6.94 -6.13
N LEU A 12 -13.88 5.98 -5.97
CA LEU A 12 -15.33 6.18 -6.03
C LEU A 12 -15.88 6.18 -4.60
N CYS A 13 -16.57 7.24 -4.21
CA CYS A 13 -17.33 7.27 -2.97
C CYS A 13 -18.67 6.56 -3.19
N VAL A 14 -18.87 5.40 -2.56
CA VAL A 14 -20.15 4.68 -2.57
C VAL A 14 -21.06 5.24 -1.48
N TYR A 15 -20.50 5.48 -0.29
CA TYR A 15 -21.16 6.06 0.86
C TYR A 15 -20.18 6.96 1.62
N PRO A 16 -20.51 8.24 1.89
CA PRO A 16 -19.58 9.20 2.48
C PRO A 16 -19.48 9.14 4.01
N GLY A 17 -20.27 8.35 4.73
CA GLY A 17 -20.16 8.23 6.19
C GLY A 17 -21.19 9.02 7.01
N ASP A 18 -20.77 9.48 8.19
CA ASP A 18 -21.48 9.46 9.49
C ASP A 18 -22.91 10.05 9.61
N ILE A 19 -23.44 10.79 8.64
CA ILE A 19 -24.82 11.34 8.70
C ILE A 19 -25.40 11.40 7.29
N ALA A 20 -26.70 11.12 7.11
CA ALA A 20 -27.37 11.31 5.82
C ALA A 20 -27.17 12.76 5.31
N GLY A 21 -26.46 12.90 4.18
CA GLY A 21 -26.10 14.20 3.59
C GLY A 21 -24.75 14.77 4.05
N SER A 22 -23.99 14.07 4.91
CA SER A 22 -22.58 14.38 5.15
C SER A 22 -21.76 14.09 3.90
N ARG A 23 -20.60 14.75 3.81
CA ARG A 23 -19.63 14.54 2.74
C ARG A 23 -18.31 14.17 3.41
N ALA A 24 -17.64 13.14 2.89
CA ALA A 24 -16.36 12.71 3.41
C ALA A 24 -15.26 13.71 3.04
N GLU A 25 -14.27 13.91 3.89
CA GLU A 25 -13.04 14.65 3.58
C GLU A 25 -11.86 13.66 3.39
N PRO A 26 -11.85 12.86 2.29
CA PRO A 26 -10.95 11.73 2.21
C PRO A 26 -9.51 12.16 1.91
N TYR A 27 -8.57 11.39 2.45
CA TYR A 27 -7.17 11.42 2.05
C TYR A 27 -6.56 10.02 2.12
N MET A 28 -5.47 9.79 1.38
CA MET A 28 -4.86 8.46 1.28
C MET A 28 -3.42 8.44 1.80
N ILE A 29 -3.08 7.38 2.52
CA ILE A 29 -1.69 7.03 2.85
C ILE A 29 -1.32 5.81 2.01
N ASN A 30 -0.48 6.02 0.99
CA ASN A 30 -0.02 4.96 0.10
C ASN A 30 1.45 4.64 0.38
N ILE A 31 1.71 3.35 0.63
CA ILE A 31 3.03 2.80 0.93
C ILE A 31 3.32 1.72 -0.10
N PHE A 32 4.15 2.06 -1.07
CA PHE A 32 4.57 1.17 -2.15
C PHE A 32 5.69 0.27 -1.67
N PHE A 33 5.73 -0.95 -2.17
CA PHE A 33 6.77 -1.90 -1.83
C PHE A 33 7.19 -2.75 -3.03
N GLU A 34 8.47 -3.09 -3.02
CA GLU A 34 9.07 -4.08 -3.90
C GLU A 34 9.66 -5.19 -3.04
N LEU A 35 9.37 -6.44 -3.41
CA LEU A 35 9.96 -7.64 -2.83
C LEU A 35 10.84 -8.27 -3.90
N ASP A 36 12.15 -8.22 -3.68
CA ASP A 36 13.10 -8.97 -4.49
C ASP A 36 13.31 -10.34 -3.86
N TRP A 37 13.10 -11.41 -4.62
CA TRP A 37 13.60 -12.71 -4.22
C TRP A 37 15.09 -12.77 -4.57
N PRO A 38 15.98 -13.02 -3.59
CA PRO A 38 17.37 -13.22 -3.91
C PRO A 38 17.49 -14.40 -4.88
N TYR A 39 18.38 -14.24 -5.86
CA TYR A 39 18.81 -15.33 -6.72
C TYR A 39 19.25 -16.50 -5.83
N VAL A 40 18.71 -17.70 -6.06
CA VAL A 40 19.30 -18.92 -5.49
C VAL A 40 20.67 -19.05 -6.16
N GLN A 41 21.69 -18.43 -5.57
CA GLN A 41 23.06 -18.70 -5.95
C GLN A 41 23.29 -20.17 -5.67
N ASP A 42 23.75 -20.85 -6.72
CA ASP A 42 24.57 -22.05 -6.68
C ASP A 42 24.56 -22.79 -5.31
N PRO A 43 23.98 -24.01 -5.21
CA PRO A 43 23.98 -24.78 -3.97
C PRO A 43 25.38 -25.03 -3.37
N ALA A 44 26.47 -24.72 -4.09
CA ALA A 44 27.84 -24.71 -3.58
C ALA A 44 28.26 -23.46 -2.79
N MET A 45 27.49 -22.36 -2.82
CA MET A 45 27.75 -21.16 -2.02
C MET A 45 26.69 -20.99 -0.91
N PRO A 46 26.99 -21.36 0.34
CA PRO A 46 26.16 -20.96 1.48
C PRO A 46 26.30 -19.45 1.69
N GLY A 47 25.53 -18.68 0.94
CA GLY A 47 25.54 -17.22 0.94
C GLY A 47 24.39 -16.66 1.77
N ASN A 48 24.71 -15.77 2.70
CA ASN A 48 23.75 -15.00 3.46
C ASN A 48 22.81 -14.23 2.51
N PHE A 49 21.50 -14.46 2.64
CA PHE A 49 20.48 -13.71 1.93
C PHE A 49 20.43 -12.27 2.47
N THR A 50 20.75 -11.29 1.61
CA THR A 50 20.74 -9.86 1.96
C THR A 50 19.55 -9.11 1.35
N GLY A 51 18.57 -9.83 0.79
CA GLY A 51 17.39 -9.22 0.19
C GLY A 51 16.57 -8.49 1.25
N SER A 52 16.57 -7.17 1.21
CA SER A 52 15.60 -6.33 1.93
C SER A 52 14.48 -5.96 0.97
N ALA A 53 13.26 -5.86 1.49
CA ALA A 53 12.18 -5.19 0.79
C ALA A 53 12.60 -3.74 0.51
N ARG A 54 12.07 -3.13 -0.56
CA ARG A 54 12.21 -1.70 -0.79
C ARG A 54 10.86 -1.05 -0.58
N VAL A 55 10.70 -0.29 0.50
CA VAL A 55 9.44 0.37 0.83
C VAL A 55 9.56 1.88 0.65
N ARG A 56 8.59 2.45 -0.04
CA ARG A 56 8.51 3.88 -0.37
C ARG A 56 7.13 4.42 -0.02
N THR A 57 7.07 5.69 0.29
CA THR A 57 5.82 6.41 0.49
C THR A 57 5.57 7.35 -0.67
N SER A 58 4.30 7.63 -0.94
CA SER A 58 3.92 8.72 -1.83
C SER A 58 4.60 10.05 -1.49
N THR A 59 4.73 10.91 -2.50
CA THR A 59 5.24 12.27 -2.33
C THR A 59 4.10 13.29 -2.25
N GLY A 60 4.37 14.49 -1.73
CA GLY A 60 3.39 15.56 -1.60
C GLY A 60 2.67 15.60 -0.24
N PRO A 61 1.60 16.42 -0.14
CA PRO A 61 0.80 16.57 1.08
C PRO A 61 0.24 15.24 1.55
N VAL A 62 0.04 15.11 2.87
CA VAL A 62 -0.57 13.91 3.46
C VAL A 62 -2.06 14.08 3.71
N ILE A 63 -2.51 15.31 3.94
CA ILE A 63 -3.93 15.67 4.07
C ILE A 63 -4.38 16.41 2.80
N GLY A 64 -5.64 16.23 2.39
CA GLY A 64 -6.20 16.88 1.20
C GLY A 64 -5.52 16.45 -0.12
N ASN A 65 -4.79 15.33 -0.08
CA ASN A 65 -3.90 14.90 -1.15
C ASN A 65 -4.61 14.30 -2.38
N LEU A 66 -5.93 14.14 -2.30
CA LEU A 66 -6.81 13.85 -3.43
C LEU A 66 -7.24 15.10 -4.22
N GLY A 67 -6.89 16.30 -3.75
CA GLY A 67 -7.26 17.56 -4.43
C GLY A 67 -8.74 17.91 -4.33
N VAL A 68 -9.51 17.17 -3.52
CA VAL A 68 -10.92 17.44 -3.21
C VAL A 68 -11.07 17.73 -1.73
N ALA A 69 -11.89 18.72 -1.40
CA ALA A 69 -12.19 19.04 -0.01
C ALA A 69 -13.22 18.08 0.57
N LYS A 70 -14.21 17.67 -0.24
CA LYS A 70 -15.34 16.84 0.18
C LYS A 70 -15.80 15.93 -0.96
N MET A 71 -16.23 14.71 -0.67
CA MET A 71 -16.86 13.79 -1.63
C MET A 71 -18.29 13.42 -1.23
N SER A 72 -19.18 13.34 -2.23
CA SER A 72 -20.56 12.86 -2.09
C SER A 72 -20.72 11.43 -2.61
N ALA A 73 -21.80 10.75 -2.22
CA ALA A 73 -22.13 9.43 -2.77
C ALA A 73 -22.24 9.47 -4.32
N GLY A 74 -21.60 8.52 -4.99
CA GLY A 74 -21.50 8.42 -6.45
C GLY A 74 -20.40 9.26 -7.08
N GLU A 75 -19.72 10.11 -6.32
CA GLU A 75 -18.62 10.95 -6.82
C GLU A 75 -17.35 10.12 -7.06
N VAL A 76 -16.66 10.41 -8.15
CA VAL A 76 -15.37 9.81 -8.51
C VAL A 76 -14.32 10.89 -8.54
N VAL A 77 -13.20 10.66 -7.86
CA VAL A 77 -12.02 11.51 -7.91
C VAL A 77 -10.85 10.76 -8.54
N ASP A 78 -10.11 11.44 -9.41
CA ASP A 78 -8.86 10.92 -9.94
C ASP A 78 -7.77 11.05 -8.87
N ILE A 79 -7.02 9.96 -8.65
CA ILE A 79 -5.93 9.96 -7.66
C ILE A 79 -4.72 10.67 -8.28
N PRO A 80 -4.21 11.74 -7.67
CA PRO A 80 -3.09 12.48 -8.24
C PRO A 80 -1.83 11.60 -8.37
N PRO A 81 -1.05 11.73 -9.46
CA PRO A 81 0.16 10.93 -9.67
C PRO A 81 1.15 10.96 -8.49
N ALA A 82 1.27 12.09 -7.79
CA ALA A 82 2.17 12.24 -6.63
C ALA A 82 1.89 11.24 -5.50
N ILE A 83 0.62 10.81 -5.36
CA ILE A 83 0.21 9.84 -4.35
C ILE A 83 -0.22 8.49 -4.91
N GLY A 84 -0.55 8.42 -6.20
CA GLY A 84 -1.07 7.20 -6.82
C GLY A 84 -0.04 6.40 -7.61
N ARG A 85 1.12 6.96 -7.99
CA ARG A 85 2.05 6.29 -8.91
C ARG A 85 3.40 6.02 -8.27
N GLU A 86 3.90 4.81 -8.51
CA GLU A 86 5.28 4.43 -8.20
C GLU A 86 5.85 3.60 -9.35
N TRP A 87 7.12 3.85 -9.64
CA TRP A 87 7.90 3.12 -10.62
C TRP A 87 8.63 2.00 -9.92
N ALA A 88 8.48 0.78 -10.43
CA ALA A 88 9.27 -0.32 -9.95
C ALA A 88 10.71 -0.18 -10.46
N ASP A 89 11.68 -0.09 -9.55
CA ASP A 89 13.10 -0.13 -9.90
C ASP A 89 13.63 -1.57 -10.01
N ILE A 90 12.75 -2.56 -9.91
CA ILE A 90 13.12 -3.95 -10.13
C ILE A 90 13.55 -4.08 -11.60
N SER A 91 14.79 -4.52 -11.82
CA SER A 91 15.21 -4.97 -13.15
C SER A 91 14.48 -6.28 -13.46
N TRP A 92 13.38 -6.21 -14.20
CA TRP A 92 12.69 -7.38 -14.74
C TRP A 92 13.37 -7.86 -16.02
N ALA A 93 14.72 -7.87 -16.03
CA ALA A 93 15.44 -8.60 -17.06
C ALA A 93 14.95 -10.05 -16.97
N ILE A 94 14.22 -10.51 -17.99
CA ILE A 94 13.80 -11.90 -18.13
C ILE A 94 15.10 -12.70 -18.10
N PRO A 95 15.42 -13.38 -16.99
CA PRO A 95 16.60 -14.20 -16.98
C PRO A 95 16.35 -15.39 -17.91
N PRO A 96 17.41 -16.12 -18.32
CA PRO A 96 17.19 -17.49 -18.79
C PRO A 96 16.30 -18.20 -17.75
N GLU A 97 15.26 -18.86 -18.28
CA GLU A 97 14.13 -19.46 -17.58
C GLU A 97 14.50 -19.90 -16.15
N ASN A 98 13.76 -19.39 -15.15
CA ASN A 98 13.74 -19.87 -13.73
C ASN A 98 14.52 -19.09 -12.65
N THR A 99 15.06 -17.89 -12.88
CA THR A 99 15.99 -17.30 -11.88
C THR A 99 15.60 -15.98 -11.21
N ARG A 100 14.43 -15.40 -11.50
CA ARG A 100 13.91 -14.23 -10.75
C ARG A 100 12.45 -14.42 -10.38
N SER A 101 12.18 -14.19 -9.11
CA SER A 101 10.85 -14.02 -8.57
C SER A 101 10.83 -12.73 -7.78
N GLY A 102 9.72 -12.02 -7.82
CA GLY A 102 9.58 -10.77 -7.09
C GLY A 102 8.12 -10.36 -7.08
N ALA A 103 7.83 -9.33 -6.30
CA ALA A 103 6.51 -8.74 -6.26
C ALA A 103 6.61 -7.22 -6.16
N LEU A 104 5.66 -6.55 -6.80
CA LEU A 104 5.42 -5.13 -6.67
C LEU A 104 4.04 -4.95 -6.06
N GLY A 105 3.89 -4.02 -5.12
CA GLY A 105 2.60 -3.76 -4.53
C GLY A 105 2.51 -2.41 -3.84
N VAL A 106 1.33 -2.17 -3.28
CA VAL A 106 1.02 -0.99 -2.49
C VAL A 106 0.07 -1.36 -1.36
N VAL A 107 0.36 -0.83 -0.18
CA VAL A 107 -0.58 -0.74 0.94
C VAL A 107 -1.26 0.63 0.84
N SER A 108 -2.56 0.63 0.63
CA SER A 108 -3.39 1.83 0.51
C SER A 108 -4.31 1.94 1.71
N ILE A 109 -4.16 3.01 2.48
CA ILE A 109 -4.99 3.30 3.65
C ILE A 109 -5.82 4.53 3.32
N LEU A 110 -7.14 4.40 3.43
CA LEU A 110 -8.07 5.50 3.22
C LEU A 110 -8.57 6.01 4.57
N MET A 111 -8.51 7.33 4.73
CA MET A 111 -8.86 8.03 5.95
C MET A 111 -9.83 9.17 5.62
N GLU A 112 -10.65 9.56 6.60
CA GLU A 112 -11.45 10.79 6.60
C GLU A 112 -10.82 11.80 7.59
N HIS A 113 -10.62 13.04 7.13
CA HIS A 113 -9.96 14.09 7.91
C HIS A 113 -10.89 14.72 8.95
N ASP A 114 -10.41 14.85 10.19
CA ASP A 114 -11.09 15.59 11.27
C ASP A 114 -10.14 16.55 12.00
N ALA A 115 -9.28 16.02 12.87
CA ALA A 115 -8.48 16.83 13.79
C ALA A 115 -6.98 16.56 13.74
N PHE A 116 -6.52 15.52 13.04
CA PHE A 116 -5.10 15.33 12.84
C PHE A 116 -4.52 16.49 12.04
N THR A 117 -3.33 16.89 12.45
CA THR A 117 -2.53 17.88 11.73
C THR A 117 -1.71 17.19 10.65
N GLU A 118 -1.20 17.95 9.68
CA GLU A 118 -0.28 17.45 8.66
C GLU A 118 0.92 16.72 9.28
N ALA A 119 1.46 17.26 10.39
CA ALA A 119 2.57 16.65 11.12
C ALA A 119 2.19 15.29 11.74
N ALA A 120 0.97 15.18 12.28
CA ALA A 120 0.44 13.93 12.83
C ALA A 120 0.31 12.86 11.75
N VAL A 121 -0.32 13.19 10.62
CA VAL A 121 -0.49 12.25 9.52
C VAL A 121 0.85 11.88 8.88
N GLN A 122 1.80 12.81 8.80
CA GLN A 122 3.17 12.53 8.38
C GLN A 122 3.84 11.52 9.32
N SER A 123 3.76 11.71 10.64
CA SER A 123 4.30 10.79 11.64
C SER A 123 3.69 9.39 11.50
N ILE A 124 2.36 9.32 11.31
CA ILE A 124 1.65 8.05 11.06
C ILE A 124 2.22 7.36 9.82
N ARG A 125 2.33 8.08 8.69
CA ARG A 125 2.88 7.56 7.44
C ARG A 125 4.31 7.01 7.62
N ASP A 126 5.17 7.75 8.31
CA ASP A 126 6.57 7.36 8.52
C ASP A 126 6.70 6.12 9.41
N GLN A 127 5.89 6.03 10.47
CA GLN A 127 5.86 4.87 11.34
C GLN A 127 5.31 3.63 10.64
N LEU A 128 4.22 3.78 9.87
CA LEU A 128 3.66 2.68 9.08
C LEU A 128 4.67 2.19 8.04
N ARG A 129 5.34 3.10 7.32
CA ARG A 129 6.41 2.75 6.37
C ARG A 129 7.49 1.91 7.04
N SER A 130 8.00 2.35 8.19
CA SER A 130 9.06 1.66 8.93
C SER A 130 8.64 0.27 9.41
N ARG A 131 7.40 0.14 9.90
CA ARG A 131 6.85 -1.15 10.35
C ARG A 131 6.62 -2.10 9.18
N ILE A 132 6.02 -1.61 8.09
CA ILE A 132 5.82 -2.39 6.85
C ILE A 132 7.16 -2.87 6.30
N GLN A 133 8.16 -2.00 6.21
CA GLN A 133 9.53 -2.36 5.83
C GLN A 133 10.05 -3.52 6.69
N SER A 134 9.98 -3.40 8.01
CA SER A 134 10.44 -4.44 8.93
C SER A 134 9.70 -5.78 8.75
N ARG A 135 8.39 -5.75 8.50
CA ARG A 135 7.57 -6.95 8.28
C ARG A 135 7.90 -7.62 6.94
N LEU A 136 8.05 -6.82 5.89
CA LEU A 136 8.39 -7.32 4.57
C LEU A 136 9.83 -7.84 4.51
N ASP A 137 10.79 -7.18 5.18
CA ASP A 137 12.14 -7.71 5.34
C ASP A 137 12.13 -9.09 6.01
N ASN A 138 11.38 -9.23 7.10
CA ASN A 138 11.23 -10.52 7.76
C ASN A 138 10.56 -11.57 6.86
N LEU A 139 9.56 -11.18 6.04
CA LEU A 139 8.95 -12.08 5.07
C LEU A 139 9.97 -12.56 4.03
N VAL A 140 10.78 -11.65 3.46
CA VAL A 140 11.83 -12.00 2.50
C VAL A 140 12.85 -12.96 3.12
N LEU A 141 13.25 -12.72 4.37
CA LEU A 141 14.23 -13.56 5.09
C LEU A 141 13.70 -14.95 5.48
N THR A 142 12.42 -15.07 5.83
CA THR A 142 11.86 -16.30 6.41
C THR A 142 11.18 -17.20 5.39
N LYS A 143 10.86 -16.68 4.22
CA LYS A 143 10.13 -17.45 3.23
C LYS A 143 11.01 -18.57 2.65
N PRO A 144 10.47 -19.81 2.49
CA PRO A 144 11.26 -20.96 2.05
C PRO A 144 11.94 -20.73 0.69
N GLN A 145 13.25 -20.91 0.66
CA GLN A 145 14.11 -20.71 -0.51
C GLN A 145 14.12 -21.91 -1.47
N THR A 146 13.01 -22.66 -1.55
CA THR A 146 12.95 -23.80 -2.45
C THR A 146 12.84 -23.28 -3.88
N PRO A 147 13.77 -23.64 -4.79
CA PRO A 147 13.63 -23.31 -6.19
C PRO A 147 12.26 -23.82 -6.67
N PRO A 148 11.46 -22.99 -7.35
CA PRO A 148 10.24 -23.45 -7.97
C PRO A 148 10.50 -24.72 -8.78
N THR A 149 9.78 -25.80 -8.48
CA THR A 149 9.82 -27.02 -9.31
C THR A 149 9.09 -26.81 -10.63
N ALA A 150 8.23 -25.79 -10.73
CA ALA A 150 7.57 -25.37 -11.95
C ALA A 150 8.02 -23.95 -12.35
N PRO A 151 8.28 -23.71 -13.66
CA PRO A 151 8.54 -22.38 -14.16
C PRO A 151 7.37 -21.44 -13.80
N PHE A 152 7.69 -20.19 -13.46
CA PHE A 152 6.71 -19.14 -13.13
C PHE A 152 5.89 -19.35 -11.84
N THR A 153 6.35 -20.16 -10.88
CA THR A 153 5.73 -20.13 -9.54
C THR A 153 6.14 -18.85 -8.82
N PRO A 154 5.19 -18.01 -8.36
CA PRO A 154 5.54 -16.76 -7.68
C PRO A 154 6.21 -17.04 -6.33
N ALA A 155 7.38 -16.43 -6.09
CA ALA A 155 8.02 -16.54 -4.78
C ALA A 155 7.22 -15.84 -3.69
N PHE A 156 6.39 -14.85 -4.01
CA PHE A 156 5.50 -14.17 -3.08
C PHE A 156 4.08 -14.19 -3.64
N THR A 157 3.12 -14.62 -2.82
CA THR A 157 1.69 -14.48 -3.12
C THR A 157 1.11 -13.32 -2.31
N LYS A 158 -0.04 -12.80 -2.75
CA LYS A 158 -0.74 -11.74 -2.02
C LYS A 158 -1.05 -12.17 -0.58
N GLY A 159 -1.46 -13.43 -0.37
CA GLY A 159 -1.75 -13.96 0.95
C GLY A 159 -0.53 -13.99 1.88
N ASP A 160 0.68 -14.20 1.36
CA ASP A 160 1.89 -14.12 2.19
C ASP A 160 2.15 -12.70 2.70
N VAL A 161 1.96 -11.71 1.81
CA VAL A 161 2.13 -10.30 2.16
C VAL A 161 1.04 -9.85 3.12
N GLU A 162 -0.23 -10.19 2.88
CA GLU A 162 -1.33 -9.90 3.80
C GLU A 162 -1.10 -10.54 5.18
N ALA A 163 -0.63 -11.79 5.23
CA ALA A 163 -0.30 -12.44 6.50
C ALA A 163 0.86 -11.74 7.23
N ALA A 164 1.92 -11.36 6.51
CA ALA A 164 3.05 -10.63 7.08
C ALA A 164 2.67 -9.22 7.58
N LEU A 165 1.71 -8.58 6.91
CA LEU A 165 1.22 -7.24 7.22
C LEU A 165 -0.04 -7.22 8.09
N ALA A 166 -0.59 -8.37 8.48
CA ALA A 166 -1.87 -8.45 9.20
C ALA A 166 -1.87 -7.58 10.47
N SER A 167 -0.77 -7.55 11.22
CA SER A 167 -0.66 -6.68 12.39
C SER A 167 -0.62 -5.21 12.04
N GLU A 168 -0.17 -4.80 10.86
CA GLU A 168 -0.14 -3.40 10.42
C GLU A 168 -1.45 -2.97 9.74
N LEU A 169 -2.18 -3.90 9.12
CA LEU A 169 -3.48 -3.65 8.49
C LEU A 169 -4.64 -3.64 9.50
N ALA A 170 -4.48 -4.29 10.65
CA ALA A 170 -5.40 -4.16 11.79
C ALA A 170 -5.23 -2.81 12.51
N LEU A 171 -5.46 -1.72 11.76
CA LEU A 171 -5.42 -0.36 12.26
C LEU A 171 -6.67 -0.06 13.09
N THR A 172 -6.51 0.74 14.14
CA THR A 172 -7.60 1.26 14.95
C THR A 172 -7.41 2.76 15.12
N PRO A 173 -8.48 3.54 15.33
CA PRO A 173 -8.35 4.98 15.59
C PRO A 173 -7.35 5.28 16.71
N MET A 174 -7.38 4.50 17.80
CA MET A 174 -6.45 4.63 18.92
C MET A 174 -4.99 4.39 18.53
N ARG A 175 -4.73 3.41 17.66
CA ARG A 175 -3.37 3.14 17.17
C ARG A 175 -2.85 4.27 16.29
N LEU A 176 -3.69 4.80 15.41
CA LEU A 176 -3.34 5.93 14.55
C LEU A 176 -3.07 7.18 15.40
N TYR A 177 -3.92 7.45 16.38
CA TYR A 177 -3.70 8.50 17.38
C TYR A 177 -2.34 8.34 18.08
N ASN A 178 -2.02 7.16 18.59
CA ASN A 178 -0.74 6.90 19.27
C ASN A 178 0.47 7.08 18.35
N MET A 179 0.34 6.82 17.05
CA MET A 179 1.39 7.10 16.07
C MET A 179 1.52 8.61 15.80
N GLY A 180 0.42 9.35 15.76
CA GLY A 180 0.43 10.81 15.50
C GLY A 180 0.83 11.66 16.71
N MET A 181 0.48 11.24 17.92
CA MET A 181 0.48 12.12 19.11
C MET A 181 1.84 12.69 19.50
N SER A 182 2.94 11.99 19.18
CA SER A 182 4.31 12.45 19.46
C SER A 182 4.72 13.67 18.63
N SER A 183 3.99 13.95 17.56
CA SER A 183 4.23 15.08 16.65
C SER A 183 3.26 16.26 16.82
N MET A 184 2.30 16.13 17.74
CA MET A 184 1.28 17.15 18.02
C MET A 184 1.56 17.89 19.34
N SER A 185 1.15 19.16 19.41
CA SER A 185 1.15 19.92 20.67
C SER A 185 0.08 19.41 21.64
N PHE A 186 0.13 19.87 22.90
CA PHE A 186 -0.83 19.45 23.93
C PHE A 186 -2.30 19.69 23.52
N PHE A 187 -2.63 20.88 23.00
CA PHE A 187 -4.01 21.22 22.62
C PHE A 187 -4.48 20.47 21.37
N GLU A 188 -3.58 20.22 20.41
CA GLU A 188 -3.87 19.40 19.23
C GLU A 188 -4.12 17.94 19.64
N ASN A 189 -3.34 17.40 20.57
CA ASN A 189 -3.58 16.07 21.13
C ASN A 189 -4.95 15.96 21.80
N VAL A 190 -5.35 16.96 22.59
CA VAL A 190 -6.69 16.99 23.21
C VAL A 190 -7.78 17.03 22.13
N LYS A 191 -7.64 17.86 21.10
CA LYS A 191 -8.60 17.94 19.99
C LYS A 191 -8.70 16.60 19.24
N ALA A 192 -7.55 16.02 18.90
CA ALA A 192 -7.46 14.73 18.21
C ALA A 192 -7.95 13.55 19.06
N ALA A 193 -7.89 13.63 20.38
CA ALA A 193 -8.48 12.63 21.26
C ALA A 193 -10.01 12.69 21.29
N LEU A 194 -10.59 13.87 21.09
CA LEU A 194 -12.05 14.07 21.05
C LEU A 194 -12.65 13.78 19.67
N HIS A 195 -11.91 14.09 18.61
CA HIS A 195 -12.32 13.95 17.21
C HIS A 195 -11.16 13.38 16.37
N PRO A 196 -10.74 12.12 16.60
CA PRO A 196 -9.66 11.53 15.81
C PRO A 196 -10.12 11.37 14.36
N ASP A 197 -9.19 11.49 13.42
CA ASP A 197 -9.46 11.13 12.02
C ASP A 197 -9.92 9.67 11.93
N ASP A 198 -10.87 9.45 11.03
CA ASP A 198 -11.54 8.17 10.89
C ASP A 198 -10.85 7.31 9.84
N LEU A 199 -10.41 6.12 10.26
CA LEU A 199 -9.96 5.09 9.33
C LEU A 199 -11.16 4.55 8.58
N VAL A 200 -11.18 4.66 7.25
CA VAL A 200 -12.20 3.97 6.44
C VAL A 200 -11.83 2.50 6.34
N ASP A 201 -10.70 2.19 5.69
CA ASP A 201 -10.18 0.84 5.53
C ASP A 201 -8.73 0.86 4.98
N ALA A 202 -8.10 -0.31 4.91
CA ALA A 202 -6.80 -0.51 4.27
C ALA A 202 -6.83 -1.71 3.31
N ALA A 203 -6.24 -1.56 2.13
CA ALA A 203 -6.12 -2.62 1.13
C ALA A 203 -4.67 -2.85 0.71
N VAL A 204 -4.37 -4.11 0.34
CA VAL A 204 -3.10 -4.48 -0.29
C VAL A 204 -3.36 -4.90 -1.73
N PHE A 205 -2.68 -4.21 -2.64
CA PHE A 205 -2.53 -4.65 -4.02
C PHE A 205 -1.13 -5.22 -4.22
N MET A 206 -1.04 -6.31 -4.97
CA MET A 206 0.23 -6.93 -5.29
C MET A 206 0.12 -7.63 -6.64
N VAL A 207 1.16 -7.51 -7.44
CA VAL A 207 1.41 -8.35 -8.61
C VAL A 207 2.76 -9.02 -8.44
N SER A 208 2.81 -10.30 -8.80
CA SER A 208 4.06 -11.06 -8.83
C SER A 208 4.73 -10.97 -10.20
N TYR A 209 6.00 -11.37 -10.24
CA TYR A 209 6.73 -11.58 -11.49
C TYR A 209 5.99 -12.50 -12.46
N ALA A 210 5.42 -13.58 -11.95
CA ALA A 210 4.67 -14.54 -12.75
C ALA A 210 3.43 -13.90 -13.40
N ASP A 211 2.70 -13.05 -12.67
CA ASP A 211 1.48 -12.41 -13.16
C ASP A 211 1.78 -11.52 -14.37
N VAL A 212 2.77 -10.65 -14.24
CA VAL A 212 3.16 -9.72 -15.29
C VAL A 212 3.80 -10.45 -16.48
N VAL A 213 4.63 -11.49 -16.27
CA VAL A 213 5.17 -12.28 -17.40
C VAL A 213 4.06 -13.00 -18.17
N SER A 214 3.05 -13.52 -17.47
CA SER A 214 1.90 -14.16 -18.12
C SER A 214 1.02 -13.18 -18.90
N GLN A 215 1.19 -11.88 -18.68
CA GLN A 215 0.41 -10.78 -19.24
C GLN A 215 1.28 -9.70 -19.89
N LEU A 216 2.47 -10.07 -20.38
CA LEU A 216 3.30 -9.17 -21.19
C LEU A 216 2.42 -8.61 -22.32
N ASP A 217 2.37 -7.28 -22.44
CA ASP A 217 1.49 -6.49 -23.33
C ASP A 217 0.08 -6.13 -22.81
N ARG A 218 -0.24 -6.40 -21.54
CA ARG A 218 -1.54 -6.02 -20.94
C ARG A 218 -1.41 -5.17 -19.70
N THR A 219 -2.45 -4.40 -19.44
CA THR A 219 -2.70 -3.71 -18.17
C THR A 219 -3.41 -4.66 -17.22
N ILE A 220 -2.86 -4.85 -16.02
CA ILE A 220 -3.49 -5.60 -14.94
C ILE A 220 -4.34 -4.63 -14.14
N GLU A 221 -5.66 -4.79 -14.15
CA GLU A 221 -6.58 -3.98 -13.36
C GLU A 221 -6.58 -4.40 -11.88
N LEU A 222 -6.67 -3.42 -10.99
CA LEU A 222 -6.72 -3.58 -9.54
C LEU A 222 -8.01 -2.95 -9.02
N GLU A 223 -8.76 -3.67 -8.18
CA GLU A 223 -9.96 -3.14 -7.49
C GLU A 223 -9.99 -3.61 -6.04
N ALA A 224 -10.35 -2.71 -5.13
CA ALA A 224 -10.67 -3.05 -3.74
C ALA A 224 -11.89 -2.26 -3.26
N ASP A 225 -12.76 -2.94 -2.53
CA ASP A 225 -13.77 -2.29 -1.70
C ASP A 225 -13.13 -1.90 -0.36
N LEU A 226 -13.25 -0.63 0.02
CA LEU A 226 -12.77 -0.07 1.28
C LEU A 226 -13.98 0.30 2.11
N VAL A 227 -14.33 -0.53 3.09
CA VAL A 227 -15.60 -0.41 3.81
C VAL A 227 -15.36 -0.39 5.31
N ASN A 228 -15.74 0.72 5.95
CA ASN A 228 -15.71 0.78 7.39
C ASN A 228 -16.92 0.01 7.97
N PRO A 229 -16.70 -0.99 8.84
CA PRO A 229 -17.78 -1.81 9.40
C PRO A 229 -18.70 -1.02 10.36
N MET A 230 -18.26 0.12 10.87
CA MET A 230 -19.04 1.07 11.67
C MET A 230 -19.77 2.12 10.81
N LEU A 231 -19.83 1.93 9.49
CA LEU A 231 -20.50 2.82 8.53
C LEU A 231 -19.88 4.22 8.40
N LYS A 232 -18.59 4.38 8.73
CA LYS A 232 -17.85 5.63 8.51
C LYS A 232 -17.37 5.83 7.07
N GLY A 233 -18.14 5.32 6.11
CA GLY A 233 -17.85 5.41 4.69
C GLY A 233 -17.62 4.06 3.99
N ALA A 234 -17.89 4.05 2.69
CA ALA A 234 -17.64 2.94 1.79
C ALA A 234 -17.14 3.50 0.45
N PHE A 235 -16.01 3.00 -0.03
CA PHE A 235 -15.35 3.48 -1.22
C PHE A 235 -14.88 2.31 -2.08
N LYS A 236 -14.68 2.58 -3.38
CA LYS A 236 -14.01 1.66 -4.30
C LYS A 236 -12.73 2.29 -4.80
N LEU A 237 -11.61 1.59 -4.63
CA LEU A 237 -10.30 2.00 -5.09
C LEU A 237 -9.92 1.22 -6.33
N TYR A 238 -9.56 1.94 -7.38
CA TYR A 238 -9.14 1.39 -8.66
C TYR A 238 -7.70 1.72 -8.96
N GLY A 239 -6.97 0.76 -9.52
CA GLY A 239 -5.61 0.94 -9.98
C GLY A 239 -5.26 0.01 -11.13
N THR A 240 -4.03 0.12 -11.60
CA THR A 240 -3.50 -0.66 -12.70
C THR A 240 -2.02 -0.95 -12.49
N VAL A 241 -1.54 -2.08 -13.01
CA VAL A 241 -0.12 -2.29 -13.28
C VAL A 241 0.08 -2.42 -14.78
N THR A 242 0.97 -1.60 -15.32
CA THR A 242 1.25 -1.57 -16.76
C THR A 242 2.75 -1.76 -17.02
N THR A 243 3.04 -2.56 -18.05
CA THR A 243 4.37 -2.75 -18.61
C THR A 243 4.65 -1.64 -19.62
N ILE A 244 5.79 -0.96 -19.50
CA ILE A 244 6.16 0.23 -20.28
C ILE A 244 7.59 0.16 -20.82
#